data_AF-A0ABD1EPU0-F1
#
_entry.id   AF-A0ABD1EPU0-F1
#
_cell.length_a   1.000
_cell.length_b   1.000
_cell.length_c   1.000
_cell.angle_alpha   90.00
_cell.angle_beta   90.00
_cell.angle_gamma   90.00
#
_symmetry.space_group_name_H-M   'P 1'
#
loop_
_entity.id
_entity.type
_entity.pdbx_description
1 polymer ?
#
loop_
_entity_poly.entity_id
_entity_poly.type
_entity_poly.pdbx_seq_one_letter_code
_entity_poly.pdbx_strand_id
1 'polypeptide(L)'
;MKATFHLSLVLLFTFCYNVKFSTGSNIFCDKANEDRNLQDPTNCAKFYKCIFGQLVAKQCLDNLLFNPEIGNCDFHYNVNCGNRSRITTTTTTTTTTTTTTTTTTPRPTRTNKSKSTPNADNDDDDDNTTIDDLTTNESTKKPTRTTTNRCVYLPHEKLRNAYYIIINGIKRLKFCKINEVFNFDLEICIRLY
;
A
#
# COMPACT_ATOMS: atom_id res chain seq x y z
N MET A 1 -51.24 -41.30 -16.92
CA MET A 1 -49.86 -41.70 -17.30
C MET A 1 -49.13 -40.44 -17.77
N LYS A 2 -48.78 -39.50 -16.87
CA LYS A 2 -47.42 -39.21 -16.34
C LYS A 2 -46.29 -39.18 -17.38
N ALA A 3 -46.21 -38.14 -18.23
CA ALA A 3 -45.00 -37.85 -19.02
C ALA A 3 -45.01 -36.44 -19.65
N THR A 4 -44.96 -35.35 -18.87
CA THR A 4 -44.68 -34.00 -19.45
C THR A 4 -43.91 -33.01 -18.55
N PHE A 5 -43.64 -33.31 -17.28
CA PHE A 5 -42.93 -32.36 -16.39
C PHE A 5 -41.41 -32.47 -16.38
N HIS A 6 -40.82 -33.42 -17.12
CA HIS A 6 -39.36 -33.65 -17.10
C HIS A 6 -38.57 -32.80 -18.12
N LEU A 7 -39.21 -32.26 -19.17
CA LEU A 7 -38.49 -31.62 -20.28
C LEU A 7 -38.00 -30.20 -19.94
N SER A 8 -38.71 -29.47 -19.07
CA SER A 8 -38.34 -28.13 -18.62
C SER A 8 -37.22 -28.12 -17.57
N LEU A 9 -37.11 -29.17 -16.75
CA LEU A 9 -36.05 -29.32 -15.74
C LEU A 9 -34.70 -29.69 -16.40
N VAL A 10 -34.73 -30.56 -17.42
CA VAL A 10 -33.52 -30.96 -18.16
C VAL A 10 -32.90 -29.77 -18.89
N LEU A 11 -33.69 -28.84 -19.44
CA LEU A 11 -33.15 -27.63 -20.09
C LEU A 11 -32.43 -26.69 -19.11
N LEU A 12 -32.90 -26.56 -17.86
CA LEU A 12 -32.22 -25.80 -16.81
C LEU A 12 -30.90 -26.46 -16.38
N PHE A 13 -30.87 -27.78 -16.21
CA PHE A 13 -29.64 -28.51 -15.88
C PHE A 13 -28.63 -28.51 -17.02
N THR A 14 -29.07 -28.67 -18.27
CA THR A 14 -28.18 -28.68 -19.46
C THR A 14 -27.56 -27.30 -19.73
N PHE A 15 -28.26 -26.23 -19.34
CA PHE A 15 -27.70 -24.87 -19.35
C PHE A 15 -26.54 -24.75 -18.34
N CYS A 16 -26.67 -25.33 -17.14
CA CYS A 16 -25.58 -25.34 -16.15
C CYS A 16 -24.38 -26.18 -16.57
N TYR A 17 -24.57 -27.30 -17.28
CA TYR A 17 -23.46 -28.13 -17.77
C TYR A 17 -22.60 -27.48 -18.87
N ASN A 18 -23.14 -26.48 -19.59
CA ASN A 18 -22.42 -25.77 -20.65
C ASN A 18 -21.86 -24.41 -20.20
N VAL A 19 -22.15 -23.97 -18.97
CA VAL A 19 -21.37 -22.89 -18.36
C VAL A 19 -20.03 -23.50 -17.93
N LYS A 20 -19.05 -23.44 -18.82
CA LYS A 20 -17.65 -23.51 -18.42
C LYS A 20 -17.42 -22.33 -17.47
N PHE A 21 -17.53 -22.59 -16.16
CA PHE A 21 -17.08 -21.65 -15.15
C PHE A 21 -15.59 -21.49 -15.39
N SER A 22 -15.22 -20.39 -16.07
CA SER A 22 -13.84 -20.01 -16.21
C SER A 22 -13.26 -20.00 -14.80
N THR A 23 -12.29 -20.86 -14.55
CA THR A 23 -11.49 -20.87 -13.34
C THR A 23 -10.59 -19.63 -13.36
N GLY A 24 -11.21 -18.45 -13.37
CA GLY A 24 -10.57 -17.23 -12.94
C GLY A 24 -10.42 -17.34 -11.43
N SER A 25 -9.22 -17.11 -10.92
CA SER A 25 -8.98 -17.03 -9.48
C SER A 25 -9.93 -16.01 -8.88
N ASN A 26 -11.00 -16.48 -8.24
CA ASN A 26 -11.95 -15.63 -7.53
C ASN A 26 -11.27 -15.20 -6.23
N ILE A 27 -10.54 -14.09 -6.28
CA ILE A 27 -10.02 -13.43 -5.09
C ILE A 27 -11.20 -12.68 -4.47
N PHE A 28 -11.49 -13.00 -3.21
CA PHE A 28 -12.50 -12.33 -2.40
C PHE A 28 -11.98 -12.15 -0.98
N CYS A 29 -12.52 -11.15 -0.30
CA CYS A 29 -12.28 -10.93 1.10
C CYS A 29 -13.12 -11.89 1.94
N ASP A 30 -12.47 -12.82 2.62
CA ASP A 30 -13.07 -13.66 3.66
C ASP A 30 -12.36 -13.45 5.00
N LYS A 31 -12.91 -14.07 6.06
CA LYS A 31 -12.29 -14.01 7.40
C LYS A 31 -10.88 -14.60 7.41
N ALA A 32 -10.54 -15.49 6.49
CA ALA A 32 -9.22 -16.10 6.40
C ALA A 32 -8.16 -15.13 5.84
N ASN A 33 -8.59 -14.13 5.08
CA ASN A 33 -7.72 -13.18 4.38
C ASN A 33 -7.88 -11.72 4.85
N GLU A 34 -8.56 -11.49 5.98
CA GLU A 34 -8.84 -10.13 6.49
C GLU A 34 -7.54 -9.33 6.76
N ASP A 35 -6.46 -10.01 7.21
CA ASP A 35 -5.19 -9.38 7.58
C ASP A 35 -4.03 -9.69 6.60
N ARG A 36 -4.33 -10.24 5.41
CA ARG A 36 -3.30 -10.67 4.44
C ARG A 36 -3.35 -9.88 3.15
N ASN A 37 -2.18 -9.68 2.55
CA ASN A 37 -2.07 -9.20 1.18
C ASN A 37 -2.24 -10.37 0.22
N LEU A 38 -3.11 -10.22 -0.78
CA LEU A 38 -3.44 -11.27 -1.75
C LEU A 38 -2.81 -10.95 -3.09
N GLN A 39 -2.30 -11.99 -3.76
CA GLN A 39 -1.67 -11.86 -5.07
C GLN A 39 -2.70 -11.40 -6.12
N ASP A 40 -2.34 -10.45 -6.98
CA ASP A 40 -3.14 -10.21 -8.18
C ASP A 40 -2.94 -11.39 -9.17
N PRO A 41 -4.01 -11.91 -9.79
CA PRO A 41 -3.95 -13.12 -10.60
C PRO A 41 -3.31 -12.88 -11.98
N THR A 42 -3.15 -11.63 -12.39
CA THR A 42 -2.68 -11.23 -13.72
C THR A 42 -1.43 -10.35 -13.70
N ASN A 43 -1.20 -9.60 -12.62
CA ASN A 43 -0.11 -8.64 -12.51
C ASN A 43 0.69 -8.86 -11.22
N CYS A 44 1.94 -9.25 -11.38
CA CYS A 44 2.89 -9.58 -10.33
C CYS A 44 3.37 -8.37 -9.52
N ALA A 45 3.27 -7.17 -10.10
CA ALA A 45 3.56 -5.90 -9.44
C ALA A 45 2.33 -5.37 -8.67
N LYS A 46 1.22 -6.11 -8.63
CA LYS A 46 -0.01 -5.76 -7.92
C LYS A 46 -0.39 -6.80 -6.88
N PHE A 47 -1.08 -6.33 -5.85
CA PHE A 47 -1.66 -7.15 -4.80
C PHE A 47 -2.94 -6.49 -4.29
N TYR A 48 -3.75 -7.24 -3.53
CA TYR A 48 -4.95 -6.74 -2.90
C TYR A 48 -4.80 -6.75 -1.39
N LYS A 49 -5.25 -5.68 -0.74
CA LYS A 49 -5.49 -5.66 0.71
C LYS A 49 -6.96 -5.91 0.97
N CYS A 50 -7.26 -6.72 1.96
CA CYS A 50 -8.61 -6.77 2.49
C CYS A 50 -8.81 -5.65 3.51
N ILE A 51 -9.75 -4.76 3.25
CA ILE A 51 -10.07 -3.64 4.13
C ILE A 51 -11.58 -3.63 4.34
N PHE A 52 -12.03 -4.04 5.54
CA PHE A 52 -13.45 -4.21 5.91
C PHE A 52 -14.25 -5.06 4.92
N GLY A 53 -13.69 -6.19 4.50
CA GLY A 53 -14.36 -7.09 3.56
C GLY A 53 -14.32 -6.63 2.10
N GLN A 54 -13.60 -5.56 1.78
CA GLN A 54 -13.42 -5.10 0.40
C GLN A 54 -11.97 -5.25 -0.06
N LEU A 55 -11.79 -5.72 -1.30
CA LEU A 55 -10.49 -5.81 -1.94
C LEU A 55 -10.06 -4.43 -2.43
N VAL A 56 -8.91 -4.00 -1.95
CA VAL A 56 -8.28 -2.75 -2.37
C VAL A 56 -7.02 -3.08 -3.13
N ALA A 57 -7.00 -2.81 -4.44
CA ALA A 57 -5.83 -3.00 -5.27
C ALA A 57 -4.70 -2.06 -4.84
N LYS A 58 -3.48 -2.61 -4.79
CA LYS A 58 -2.23 -1.93 -4.48
C LYS A 58 -1.19 -2.31 -5.52
N GLN A 59 -0.27 -1.39 -5.75
CA GLN A 59 0.88 -1.56 -6.62
C GLN A 59 2.13 -1.54 -5.76
N CYS A 60 3.06 -2.45 -6.01
CA CYS A 60 4.40 -2.35 -5.46
C CYS A 60 5.12 -1.12 -6.03
N LEU A 61 5.99 -0.53 -5.22
CA LEU A 61 6.82 0.60 -5.65
C LEU A 61 7.86 0.14 -6.67
N ASP A 62 8.17 1.02 -7.62
CA ASP A 62 9.20 0.83 -8.64
C ASP A 62 9.07 -0.52 -9.39
N ASN A 63 10.17 -1.26 -9.48
CA ASN A 63 10.26 -2.56 -10.15
C ASN A 63 10.15 -3.73 -9.15
N LEU A 64 9.56 -3.51 -7.97
CA LEU A 64 9.32 -4.57 -6.99
C LEU A 64 8.09 -5.39 -7.38
N LEU A 65 8.10 -6.67 -6.99
CA LEU A 65 7.02 -7.62 -7.24
C LEU A 65 6.44 -8.10 -5.91
N PHE A 66 5.15 -8.42 -5.89
CA PHE A 66 4.52 -8.92 -4.67
C PHE A 66 4.99 -10.35 -4.39
N ASN A 67 5.65 -10.52 -3.25
CA ASN A 67 6.09 -11.80 -2.72
C ASN A 67 5.02 -12.36 -1.75
N PRO A 68 4.29 -13.42 -2.13
CA PRO A 68 3.30 -14.03 -1.25
C PRO A 68 3.88 -14.72 -0.02
N GLU A 69 5.17 -15.11 -0.04
CA GLU A 69 5.81 -15.81 1.08
C GLU A 69 5.97 -14.89 2.29
N ILE A 70 6.36 -13.64 2.04
CA ILE A 70 6.49 -12.60 3.08
C ILE A 70 5.25 -11.69 3.15
N GLY A 71 4.29 -11.85 2.24
CA GLY A 71 3.09 -11.05 2.14
C GLY A 71 3.37 -9.57 1.82
N ASN A 72 4.46 -9.23 1.14
CA ASN A 72 4.85 -7.86 0.84
C ASN A 72 5.64 -7.75 -0.48
N CYS A 73 5.92 -6.53 -0.92
CA CYS A 73 6.74 -6.28 -2.11
C CYS A 73 8.22 -6.62 -1.84
N ASP A 74 8.85 -7.26 -2.82
CA ASP A 74 10.23 -7.73 -2.76
C ASP A 74 10.89 -7.62 -4.14
N PHE A 75 12.20 -7.81 -4.20
CA PHE A 75 12.95 -7.78 -5.44
C PHE A 75 12.57 -8.95 -6.35
N HIS A 76 12.62 -8.71 -7.66
CA HIS A 76 12.18 -9.69 -8.66
C HIS A 76 12.89 -11.05 -8.61
N TYR A 77 14.09 -11.13 -8.03
CA TYR A 77 14.86 -12.36 -7.90
C TYR A 77 14.42 -13.22 -6.70
N ASN A 78 13.67 -12.64 -5.75
CA ASN A 78 13.06 -13.33 -4.62
C ASN A 78 11.60 -13.76 -4.89
N VAL A 79 11.04 -13.43 -6.06
CA VAL A 79 9.60 -13.62 -6.34
C VAL A 79 9.37 -14.57 -7.50
N ASN A 80 8.64 -15.66 -7.23
CA ASN A 80 8.10 -16.51 -8.29
C ASN A 80 6.83 -15.90 -8.90
N CYS A 81 6.99 -15.31 -10.07
CA CYS A 81 5.94 -14.58 -10.74
C CYS A 81 4.96 -15.45 -11.55
N GLY A 82 5.37 -16.66 -11.93
CA GLY A 82 4.61 -17.51 -12.85
C GLY A 82 4.30 -16.79 -14.17
N ASN A 83 3.05 -16.92 -14.63
CA ASN A 83 2.56 -16.33 -15.89
C ASN A 83 2.02 -14.91 -15.74
N ARG A 84 2.16 -14.28 -14.58
CA ARG A 84 1.66 -12.92 -14.33
C ARG A 84 2.57 -11.89 -14.99
N SER A 85 1.96 -10.83 -15.51
CA SER A 85 2.69 -9.69 -16.07
C SER A 85 3.49 -8.98 -14.98
N ARG A 86 4.74 -8.61 -15.28
CA ARG A 86 5.61 -7.81 -14.40
C ARG A 86 5.49 -6.30 -14.66
N ILE A 87 4.50 -5.88 -15.46
CA ILE A 87 4.36 -4.48 -15.85
C ILE A 87 3.89 -3.67 -14.63
N THR A 88 4.79 -2.85 -14.10
CA THR A 88 4.40 -1.71 -13.26
C THR A 88 3.73 -0.70 -14.17
N THR A 89 2.50 -0.28 -13.85
CA THR A 89 1.89 0.88 -14.52
C THR A 89 2.56 2.11 -13.93
N THR A 90 3.82 2.33 -14.30
CA THR A 90 4.53 3.57 -14.00
C THR A 90 3.73 4.67 -14.68
N THR A 91 3.09 5.53 -13.88
CA THR A 91 2.66 6.83 -14.40
C THR A 91 3.92 7.44 -14.97
N THR A 92 4.04 7.52 -16.29
CA THR A 92 5.21 8.04 -16.97
C THR A 92 5.42 9.46 -16.46
N THR A 93 6.37 9.64 -15.54
CA THR A 93 6.95 10.94 -15.28
C THR A 93 7.63 11.32 -16.58
N THR A 94 6.98 12.20 -17.35
CA THR A 94 7.58 12.88 -18.49
C THR A 94 8.97 13.36 -18.06
N THR A 95 10.01 12.73 -18.59
CA THR A 95 11.38 13.17 -18.39
C THR A 95 11.52 14.51 -19.10
N THR A 96 11.25 15.60 -18.39
CA THR A 96 11.62 16.93 -18.85
C THR A 96 13.15 16.98 -18.82
N THR A 97 13.76 16.90 -19.99
CA THR A 97 15.19 17.13 -20.17
C THR A 97 15.48 18.58 -19.84
N THR A 98 15.94 18.85 -18.61
CA THR A 98 16.39 20.18 -18.18
C THR A 98 17.78 20.43 -18.78
N THR A 99 17.83 21.16 -19.89
CA THR A 99 19.08 21.69 -20.45
C THR A 99 19.72 22.63 -19.42
N THR A 100 20.87 22.25 -18.87
CA THR A 100 21.62 23.05 -17.90
C THR A 100 22.39 24.15 -18.64
N THR A 101 21.88 25.38 -18.61
CA THR A 101 22.64 26.56 -19.05
C THR A 101 23.54 27.03 -17.91
N THR A 102 24.85 26.88 -18.07
CA THR A 102 25.86 27.38 -17.12
C THR A 102 25.97 28.90 -17.20
N THR A 103 25.51 29.59 -16.14
CA THR A 103 25.75 31.03 -15.94
C THR A 103 26.85 31.21 -14.90
N THR A 104 27.99 31.76 -15.33
CA THR A 104 29.19 32.00 -14.51
C THR A 104 29.04 33.25 -13.65
N THR A 105 29.08 33.10 -12.32
CA THR A 105 29.15 34.21 -11.35
C THR A 105 30.47 34.14 -10.58
N PRO A 106 31.20 35.24 -10.33
CA PRO A 106 32.51 35.20 -9.66
C PRO A 106 32.40 34.87 -8.16
N ARG A 107 33.31 33.98 -7.71
CA ARG A 107 33.53 33.54 -6.33
C ARG A 107 34.34 34.58 -5.53
N PRO A 108 33.96 34.97 -4.30
CA PRO A 108 34.85 35.71 -3.42
C PRO A 108 35.84 34.78 -2.71
N THR A 109 37.10 35.20 -2.69
CA THR A 109 38.25 34.48 -2.09
C THR A 109 38.46 34.95 -0.66
N ARG A 110 38.71 34.04 0.29
CA ARG A 110 39.37 34.36 1.56
C ARG A 110 40.42 33.31 1.92
N THR A 111 41.59 33.81 2.25
CA THR A 111 42.89 33.13 2.36
C THR A 111 43.35 33.01 3.81
N ASN A 112 44.32 32.10 4.00
CA ASN A 112 45.33 31.96 5.08
C ASN A 112 44.96 31.05 6.25
N LYS A 113 45.88 30.32 6.89
CA LYS A 113 47.20 29.73 6.58
C LYS A 113 47.50 28.85 7.83
N SER A 114 47.97 27.63 7.62
CA SER A 114 48.27 26.60 8.62
C SER A 114 49.31 26.99 9.68
N LYS A 115 49.21 26.46 10.93
CA LYS A 115 50.36 25.93 11.71
C LYS A 115 49.97 25.05 12.95
N SER A 116 50.34 23.76 12.87
CA SER A 116 50.75 22.72 13.88
C SER A 116 50.35 22.72 15.38
N THR A 117 49.73 21.59 15.81
CA THR A 117 49.96 20.60 16.95
C THR A 117 50.58 21.03 18.31
N PRO A 118 50.45 20.29 19.47
CA PRO A 118 50.03 18.88 19.67
C PRO A 118 49.11 18.53 20.89
N ASN A 119 48.62 17.27 20.88
CA ASN A 119 48.23 16.30 21.94
C ASN A 119 47.59 16.65 23.31
N ALA A 120 46.63 15.75 23.64
CA ALA A 120 46.25 15.15 24.93
C ALA A 120 45.62 16.03 26.01
N ASP A 121 44.38 15.71 26.38
CA ASP A 121 44.02 15.32 27.75
C ASP A 121 42.65 14.60 27.75
N ASN A 122 42.52 13.60 28.62
CA ASN A 122 41.39 12.69 28.78
C ASN A 122 40.36 13.33 29.72
N ASP A 123 39.07 13.20 29.41
CA ASP A 123 37.98 13.34 30.40
C ASP A 123 36.88 12.32 30.07
N ASP A 124 36.92 11.19 30.79
CA ASP A 124 35.80 10.26 30.93
C ASP A 124 35.01 10.71 32.17
N ASP A 125 33.76 11.16 32.00
CA ASP A 125 32.83 11.36 33.11
C ASP A 125 31.61 10.45 32.95
N ASP A 126 31.50 9.59 33.96
CA ASP A 126 30.46 8.63 34.31
C ASP A 126 29.26 9.37 34.93
N ASP A 127 28.04 9.11 34.44
CA ASP A 127 26.85 9.34 35.26
C ASP A 127 25.81 8.25 35.02
N ASN A 128 25.95 7.20 35.82
CA ASN A 128 24.95 6.19 36.11
C ASN A 128 23.90 6.75 37.08
N THR A 129 22.67 6.97 36.59
CA THR A 129 21.51 7.26 37.45
C THR A 129 20.48 6.14 37.43
N THR A 130 20.42 5.47 38.58
CA THR A 130 19.45 4.49 39.07
C THR A 130 18.02 5.04 39.10
N ILE A 131 17.03 4.25 38.65
CA ILE A 131 15.64 4.39 39.10
C ILE A 131 15.11 3.01 39.50
N ASP A 132 14.90 2.84 40.80
CA ASP A 132 14.18 1.74 41.41
C ASP A 132 12.66 1.94 41.32
N ASP A 133 11.99 0.84 40.97
CA ASP A 133 10.65 0.33 41.29
C ASP A 133 9.56 1.28 41.84
N LEU A 134 8.38 1.29 41.20
CA LEU A 134 7.14 0.89 41.87
C LEU A 134 6.06 0.52 40.83
N THR A 135 5.89 -0.79 40.68
CA THR A 135 4.63 -1.53 40.41
C THR A 135 3.31 -0.73 40.25
N THR A 136 2.68 -0.86 39.07
CA THR A 136 1.23 -1.07 39.00
C THR A 136 0.92 -2.24 38.07
N ASN A 137 0.09 -3.11 38.60
CA ASN A 137 -0.20 -4.42 38.08
C ASN A 137 -1.47 -4.31 37.25
N GLU A 138 -1.39 -4.50 35.93
CA GLU A 138 -2.54 -4.97 35.16
C GLU A 138 -2.07 -5.80 33.96
N SER A 139 -1.90 -7.10 34.19
CA SER A 139 -1.92 -8.05 33.08
C SER A 139 -3.34 -8.06 32.52
N THR A 140 -3.52 -7.64 31.28
CA THR A 140 -4.07 -8.50 30.22
C THR A 140 -4.45 -7.68 28.98
N LYS A 141 -4.05 -8.22 27.82
CA LYS A 141 -4.71 -8.06 26.51
C LYS A 141 -4.37 -6.78 25.70
N LYS A 142 -3.57 -7.01 24.65
CA LYS A 142 -3.55 -6.26 23.38
C LYS A 142 -4.95 -5.67 23.11
N PRO A 143 -5.06 -4.37 22.77
CA PRO A 143 -6.34 -3.68 22.74
C PRO A 143 -7.35 -4.51 21.95
N THR A 144 -8.37 -4.96 22.68
CA THR A 144 -9.41 -5.81 22.13
C THR A 144 -10.17 -4.98 21.11
N ARG A 145 -10.28 -5.53 19.90
CA ARG A 145 -11.05 -5.05 18.75
C ARG A 145 -12.49 -4.75 19.17
N THR A 146 -12.76 -3.51 19.58
CA THR A 146 -14.11 -2.97 19.75
C THR A 146 -14.51 -2.29 18.45
N THR A 147 -15.58 -2.80 17.86
CA THR A 147 -16.23 -2.31 16.64
C THR A 147 -16.68 -0.86 16.81
N THR A 148 -15.82 0.10 16.47
CA THR A 148 -16.17 1.53 16.48
C THR A 148 -15.89 2.10 15.10
N ASN A 149 -16.96 2.30 14.32
CA ASN A 149 -17.08 3.12 13.10
C ASN A 149 -15.78 3.72 12.54
N ARG A 150 -14.91 2.90 11.96
CA ARG A 150 -13.76 3.40 11.21
C ARG A 150 -14.17 3.62 9.76
N CYS A 151 -14.20 4.88 9.33
CA CYS A 151 -14.38 5.26 7.94
C CYS A 151 -13.17 4.75 7.12
N VAL A 152 -13.43 4.18 5.93
CA VAL A 152 -12.36 3.78 5.00
C VAL A 152 -12.17 4.89 3.97
N TYR A 153 -10.94 5.27 3.70
CA TYR A 153 -10.63 6.25 2.67
C TYR A 153 -9.94 5.57 1.47
N LEU A 154 -10.42 5.79 0.25
CA LEU A 154 -9.82 5.26 -0.98
C LEU A 154 -9.49 6.39 -1.96
N PRO A 155 -8.36 6.35 -2.68
CA PRO A 155 -8.07 7.35 -3.69
C PRO A 155 -9.05 7.26 -4.87
N HIS A 156 -9.35 8.39 -5.50
CA HIS A 156 -10.11 8.38 -6.75
C HIS A 156 -9.22 8.02 -7.93
N GLU A 157 -9.74 7.22 -8.85
CA GLU A 157 -8.97 6.65 -9.97
C GLU A 157 -8.44 7.69 -10.96
N LYS A 158 -9.11 8.84 -11.08
CA LYS A 158 -8.81 9.87 -12.09
C LYS A 158 -8.44 11.24 -11.53
N LEU A 159 -8.68 11.48 -10.24
CA LEU A 159 -8.65 12.84 -9.66
C LEU A 159 -7.80 12.81 -8.41
N ARG A 160 -6.63 13.43 -8.45
CA ARG A 160 -5.69 13.44 -7.32
C ARG A 160 -6.22 14.20 -6.11
N ASN A 161 -7.11 15.17 -6.34
CA ASN A 161 -7.80 15.90 -5.27
C ASN A 161 -9.11 15.24 -4.82
N ALA A 162 -9.43 14.02 -5.26
CA ALA A 162 -10.66 13.34 -4.87
C ALA A 162 -10.38 11.99 -4.20
N TYR A 163 -11.27 11.61 -3.29
CA TYR A 163 -11.20 10.34 -2.55
C TYR A 163 -12.61 9.86 -2.21
N TYR A 164 -12.74 8.59 -1.89
CA TYR A 164 -13.97 8.00 -1.42
C TYR A 164 -13.89 7.74 0.07
N ILE A 165 -14.92 8.16 0.82
CA ILE A 165 -15.13 7.72 2.18
C ILE A 165 -16.20 6.61 2.19
N ILE A 166 -15.90 5.48 2.80
CA ILE A 166 -16.82 4.35 2.94
C ILE A 166 -17.33 4.34 4.36
N ILE A 167 -18.64 4.55 4.52
CA ILE A 167 -19.34 4.48 5.79
C ILE A 167 -20.39 3.40 5.67
N ASN A 168 -20.30 2.36 6.51
CA ASN A 168 -21.22 1.21 6.50
C ASN A 168 -21.35 0.56 5.11
N GLY A 169 -20.22 0.42 4.39
CA GLY A 169 -20.19 -0.14 3.04
C GLY A 169 -20.62 0.81 1.91
N ILE A 170 -21.12 2.01 2.23
CA ILE A 170 -21.56 2.99 1.23
C ILE A 170 -20.40 3.90 0.84
N LYS A 171 -19.99 3.81 -0.43
CA LYS A 171 -18.94 4.64 -1.04
C LYS A 171 -19.45 6.06 -1.33
N ARG A 172 -18.86 7.07 -0.72
CA ARG A 172 -19.20 8.50 -0.92
C ARG A 172 -18.01 9.25 -1.51
N LEU A 173 -18.18 9.88 -2.67
CA LEU A 173 -17.14 10.71 -3.28
C LEU A 173 -16.96 12.03 -2.52
N LYS A 174 -15.71 12.39 -2.25
CA LYS A 174 -15.28 13.61 -1.57
C LYS A 174 -14.11 14.23 -2.34
N PHE A 175 -13.91 15.52 -2.12
CA PHE A 175 -12.84 16.31 -2.72
C PHE A 175 -12.05 17.02 -1.63
N CYS A 176 -10.73 17.01 -1.76
CA CYS A 176 -9.82 17.89 -1.04
C CYS A 176 -10.03 19.34 -1.47
N LYS A 177 -9.51 20.30 -0.68
CA LYS A 177 -9.63 21.71 -1.03
C LYS A 177 -8.78 22.03 -2.28
N ILE A 178 -8.97 23.23 -2.81
CA ILE A 178 -8.16 23.73 -3.93
C ILE A 178 -6.68 23.67 -3.52
N ASN A 179 -5.84 23.18 -4.44
CA ASN A 179 -4.39 22.94 -4.27
C ASN A 179 -4.00 21.86 -3.23
N GLU A 180 -4.94 21.01 -2.83
CA GLU A 180 -4.67 19.83 -2.01
C GLU A 180 -4.82 18.52 -2.80
N VAL A 181 -4.03 17.52 -2.43
CA VAL A 181 -4.07 16.15 -2.95
C VAL A 181 -4.39 15.20 -1.81
N PHE A 182 -5.20 14.18 -2.08
CA PHE A 182 -5.47 13.16 -1.09
C PHE A 182 -4.25 12.23 -0.95
N ASN A 183 -3.68 12.19 0.26
CA ASN A 183 -2.64 11.24 0.63
C ASN A 183 -3.31 10.00 1.22
N PHE A 184 -3.22 8.88 0.51
CA PHE A 184 -3.83 7.62 0.94
C PHE A 184 -3.14 7.02 2.17
N ASP A 185 -1.82 7.14 2.29
CA ASP A 185 -1.07 6.54 3.40
C ASP A 185 -1.33 7.27 4.72
N LEU A 186 -1.58 8.58 4.64
CA LEU A 186 -1.93 9.43 5.79
C LEU A 186 -3.44 9.61 5.98
N GLU A 187 -4.27 9.12 5.05
CA GLU A 187 -5.73 9.29 5.03
C GLU A 187 -6.21 10.76 5.12
N ILE A 188 -5.41 11.71 4.64
CA ILE A 188 -5.68 13.16 4.72
C ILE A 188 -5.39 13.90 3.42
N CYS A 189 -5.96 15.10 3.27
CA CYS A 189 -5.61 16.02 2.19
C CYS A 189 -4.36 16.83 2.58
N ILE A 190 -3.36 16.85 1.71
CA ILE A 190 -2.10 17.60 1.91
C ILE A 190 -1.93 18.65 0.81
N ARG A 191 -1.33 19.80 1.14
CA ARG A 191 -0.96 20.81 0.13
C ARG A 191 0.30 20.40 -0.61
N LEU A 192 0.31 20.64 -1.92
CA LEU A 192 1.55 20.63 -2.70
C LEU A 192 2.17 22.03 -2.56
N TYR A 193 3.39 22.10 -2.00
CA TYR A 193 4.20 23.33 -1.93
C TYR A 193 5.02 23.49 -3.20
#